data_AF-A0A660WMT9-F1
#
_entry.id   AF-A0A660WMT9-F1
#
_cell.length_a   1.000
_cell.length_b   1.000
_cell.length_c   1.000
_cell.angle_alpha   90.00
_cell.angle_beta   90.00
_cell.angle_gamma   90.00
#
_symmetry.space_group_name_H-M   'P 1'
#
loop_
_entity.id
_entity.type
_entity.pdbx_description
1 polymer ?
#
loop_
_entity_poly.entity_id
_entity_poly.type
_entity_poly.pdbx_seq_one_letter_code
_entity_poly.pdbx_strand_id
1 'polypeptide(L)'
;FPHDDYCNFQYHTHRGGFLHWQKKYIPALKEYLHAYEYQPQDKGTLQKIGDILYKLGEYRQAIKFYSWCLQYGGGQEIKEKLESIRGLIDNED
;
A
#
# COMPACT_ATOMS: atom_id res chain seq x y z
N PHE A 1 -14.60 6.00 17.53
CA PHE A 1 -13.39 5.20 17.26
C PHE A 1 -12.98 4.58 18.58
N PRO A 2 -13.12 3.26 18.77
CA PRO A 2 -12.65 2.61 19.98
C PRO A 2 -11.12 2.75 20.05
N HIS A 3 -10.59 2.91 21.27
CA HIS A 3 -9.16 3.16 21.51
C HIS A 3 -8.28 2.05 20.91
N ASP A 4 -8.78 0.82 20.90
CA ASP A 4 -8.04 -0.37 20.48
C ASP A 4 -7.76 -0.41 18.96
N ASP A 5 -8.67 0.10 18.12
CA ASP A 5 -8.48 0.11 16.66
C ASP A 5 -7.30 1.01 16.25
N TYR A 6 -7.10 2.11 16.97
CA TYR A 6 -5.98 3.03 16.72
C TYR A 6 -4.64 2.41 17.15
N CYS A 7 -4.61 1.75 18.31
CA CYS A 7 -3.41 1.04 18.78
C CYS A 7 -3.05 -0.14 17.86
N ASN A 8 -4.04 -0.91 17.41
CA ASN A 8 -3.82 -2.00 16.47
C ASN A 8 -3.33 -1.50 15.11
N PHE A 9 -3.93 -0.43 14.58
CA PHE A 9 -3.44 0.26 13.38
C PHE A 9 -1.97 0.66 13.52
N GLN A 10 -1.59 1.34 14.60
CA GLN A 10 -0.21 1.73 14.83
C GLN A 10 0.73 0.53 14.95
N TYR A 11 0.32 -0.51 15.66
CA TYR A 11 1.13 -1.72 15.80
C TYR A 11 1.46 -2.33 14.43
N HIS A 12 0.42 -2.54 13.61
CA HIS A 12 0.56 -3.17 12.31
C HIS A 12 1.35 -2.30 11.31
N THR A 13 1.13 -0.98 11.29
CA THR A 13 1.89 -0.06 10.43
C THR A 13 3.39 -0.02 10.77
N HIS A 14 3.74 0.02 12.05
CA HIS A 14 5.15 0.00 12.48
C HIS A 14 5.82 -1.34 12.16
N ARG A 15 5.13 -2.46 12.47
CA ARG A 15 5.66 -3.80 12.19
C ARG A 15 5.81 -4.04 10.69
N GLY A 16 4.82 -3.63 9.88
CA GLY A 16 4.89 -3.66 8.42
C GLY A 16 6.05 -2.83 7.88
N GLY A 17 6.27 -1.64 8.42
CA GLY A 17 7.41 -0.77 8.07
C GLY A 17 8.76 -1.42 8.35
N PHE A 18 8.92 -2.05 9.52
CA PHE A 18 10.14 -2.76 9.87
C PHE A 18 10.41 -3.96 8.94
N LEU A 19 9.37 -4.75 8.63
CA LEU A 19 9.49 -5.87 7.68
C LEU A 19 9.81 -5.40 6.26
N HIS A 20 9.21 -4.29 5.83
CA HIS A 20 9.49 -3.68 4.54
C HIS A 20 10.94 -3.20 4.44
N TRP A 21 11.48 -2.60 5.51
CA TRP A 21 12.90 -2.22 5.58
C TRP A 21 13.84 -3.43 5.46
N GLN A 22 13.44 -4.58 6.01
CA GLN A 22 14.15 -5.85 5.81
C GLN A 22 13.93 -6.50 4.43
N LYS A 23 13.24 -5.83 3.50
CA LYS A 23 12.84 -6.36 2.18
C LYS A 23 11.97 -7.62 2.25
N LYS A 24 11.33 -7.87 3.39
CA LYS A 24 10.40 -8.99 3.56
C LYS A 24 9.00 -8.56 3.09
N TYR A 25 8.82 -8.53 1.77
CA TYR A 25 7.65 -7.93 1.13
C TYR A 25 6.32 -8.63 1.47
N ILE A 26 6.25 -9.96 1.39
CA ILE A 26 5.03 -10.72 1.71
C ILE A 26 4.54 -10.51 3.16
N PRO A 27 5.38 -10.69 4.20
CA PRO A 27 4.92 -10.44 5.57
C PRO A 27 4.68 -8.95 5.84
N ALA A 28 5.41 -8.03 5.20
CA ALA A 28 5.12 -6.60 5.30
C ALA A 28 3.72 -6.28 4.73
N LEU A 29 3.38 -6.84 3.57
CA LEU A 29 2.06 -6.69 2.96
C LEU A 29 0.96 -7.16 3.90
N LYS A 30 1.14 -8.32 4.55
CA LYS A 30 0.16 -8.84 5.51
C LYS A 30 -0.08 -7.89 6.67
N GLU A 31 0.98 -7.32 7.25
CA GLU A 31 0.83 -6.35 8.34
C GLU A 31 0.13 -5.06 7.86
N TYR A 32 0.48 -4.55 6.67
CA TYR A 32 -0.21 -3.37 6.14
C TYR A 32 -1.68 -3.65 5.79
N LEU A 33 -2.04 -4.86 5.36
CA LEU A 33 -3.44 -5.25 5.15
C LEU A 33 -4.22 -5.28 6.46
N HIS A 34 -3.61 -5.75 7.56
CA HIS A 34 -4.24 -5.64 8.88
C HIS A 34 -4.41 -4.19 9.31
N ALA A 35 -3.40 -3.32 9.11
CA ALA A 35 -3.56 -1.89 9.36
C ALA A 35 -4.71 -1.27 8.53
N TYR A 36 -4.87 -1.68 7.27
CA TYR A 36 -5.95 -1.23 6.40
C TYR A 36 -7.34 -1.62 6.92
N GLU A 37 -7.50 -2.77 7.58
CA GLU A 37 -8.77 -3.18 8.20
C GLU A 37 -9.23 -2.18 9.28
N TYR A 38 -8.29 -1.59 10.02
CA TYR A 38 -8.58 -0.61 11.06
C TYR A 38 -8.74 0.82 10.51
N GLN A 39 -7.92 1.22 9.53
CA GLN A 39 -7.98 2.55 8.91
C GLN A 39 -7.91 2.45 7.38
N PRO A 40 -9.02 2.15 6.71
CA PRO A 40 -9.03 1.89 5.26
C PRO A 40 -8.75 3.12 4.40
N GLN A 41 -8.82 4.32 4.99
CA GLN A 41 -8.62 5.60 4.30
C GLN A 41 -7.22 6.18 4.56
N ASP A 42 -6.38 5.49 5.35
CA ASP A 42 -5.02 5.97 5.61
C ASP A 42 -4.17 5.88 4.35
N LYS A 43 -3.82 7.04 3.81
CA LYS A 43 -3.08 7.18 2.55
C LYS A 43 -1.70 6.54 2.64
N GLY A 44 -1.05 6.66 3.81
CA GLY A 44 0.27 6.06 4.04
C GLY A 44 0.22 4.55 3.86
N THR A 45 -0.75 3.90 4.51
CA THR A 45 -0.99 2.45 4.43
C THR A 45 -1.34 2.03 3.01
N LEU A 46 -2.27 2.73 2.35
CA LEU A 46 -2.65 2.46 0.95
C LEU A 46 -1.45 2.56 -0.01
N GLN A 47 -0.61 3.60 0.14
CA GLN A 47 0.61 3.76 -0.64
C GLN A 47 1.59 2.62 -0.37
N LYS A 48 1.80 2.22 0.89
CA LYS A 48 2.72 1.12 1.23
C LYS A 48 2.27 -0.23 0.68
N ILE A 49 0.97 -0.51 0.69
CA ILE A 49 0.40 -1.70 0.06
C ILE A 49 0.69 -1.68 -1.45
N GLY A 50 0.39 -0.55 -2.11
CA GLY A 50 0.67 -0.37 -3.54
C GLY A 50 2.15 -0.53 -3.89
N ASP A 51 3.05 0.05 -3.09
CA ASP A 51 4.51 -0.05 -3.26
C ASP A 51 4.99 -1.50 -3.19
N ILE A 52 4.46 -2.27 -2.22
CA ILE A 52 4.84 -3.66 -2.02
C ILE A 52 4.29 -4.53 -3.15
N LEU A 53 3.02 -4.37 -3.53
CA LEU A 53 2.41 -5.10 -4.64
C LEU A 53 3.15 -4.83 -5.96
N TYR A 54 3.54 -3.58 -6.20
CA TYR A 54 4.39 -3.23 -7.35
C TYR A 54 5.71 -4.00 -7.35
N LYS A 55 6.40 -4.07 -6.20
CA LYS A 55 7.66 -4.83 -6.07
C LYS A 55 7.48 -6.34 -6.24
N LEU A 56 6.28 -6.85 -5.97
CA LEU A 56 5.93 -8.26 -6.15
C LEU A 56 5.47 -8.59 -7.59
N GLY A 57 5.35 -7.60 -8.47
CA GLY A 57 4.82 -7.79 -9.84
C GLY A 57 3.29 -7.84 -9.91
N GLU A 58 2.59 -7.59 -8.79
CA GLU A 58 1.13 -7.61 -8.70
C GLU A 58 0.52 -6.28 -9.18
N TYR A 59 0.79 -5.92 -10.44
CA TYR A 59 0.52 -4.61 -11.01
C TYR A 59 -0.96 -4.19 -10.98
N ARG A 60 -1.88 -5.11 -11.28
CA ARG A 60 -3.33 -4.84 -11.22
C ARG A 60 -3.80 -4.47 -9.82
N GLN A 61 -3.27 -5.16 -8.80
CA GLN A 61 -3.61 -4.87 -7.40
C GLN A 61 -2.94 -3.57 -6.94
N ALA A 62 -1.70 -3.32 -7.34
CA ALA A 62 -1.00 -2.07 -7.05
C ALA A 62 -1.78 -0.85 -7.59
N ILE A 63 -2.28 -0.92 -8.83
CA ILE A 63 -3.12 0.12 -9.42
C ILE A 63 -4.36 0.40 -8.56
N LYS A 64 -5.02 -0.64 -8.07
CA LYS A 64 -6.23 -0.52 -7.23
C LYS A 64 -5.94 0.26 -5.94
N PHE A 65 -4.88 -0.11 -5.22
CA PHE A 65 -4.51 0.57 -3.97
C PHE A 65 -3.98 1.98 -4.19
N TYR A 66 -3.22 2.25 -5.25
CA TYR A 66 -2.81 3.61 -5.61
C TYR A 66 -4.00 4.50 -6.02
N SER A 67 -4.99 3.94 -6.71
CA SER A 67 -6.22 4.66 -7.07
C SER A 67 -7.00 5.07 -5.81
N TRP A 68 -7.12 4.18 -4.83
CA TRP A 68 -7.68 4.52 -3.52
C TRP A 68 -6.84 5.57 -2.79
N CYS A 69 -5.51 5.44 -2.81
CA CYS A 69 -4.63 6.44 -2.22
C CYS A 69 -4.87 7.84 -2.82
N LEU A 70 -5.03 7.95 -4.14
CA LEU A 70 -5.38 9.20 -4.82
C LEU A 70 -6.77 9.72 -4.43
N GLN A 71 -7.76 8.84 -4.34
CA GLN A 71 -9.12 9.21 -3.94
C GLN A 71 -9.16 9.88 -2.56
N TYR A 72 -8.33 9.41 -1.62
CA TYR A 72 -8.23 10.01 -0.30
C TYR A 72 -7.27 11.21 -0.23
N GLY A 73 -6.72 11.66 -1.36
CA GLY A 73 -5.86 12.85 -1.45
C GLY A 73 -4.37 12.52 -1.48
N GLY A 74 -4.00 11.43 -2.14
CA GLY A 74 -2.62 11.13 -2.53
C GLY A 74 -2.06 12.17 -3.51
N GLY A 75 -0.74 12.35 -3.49
CA GLY A 75 -0.06 13.39 -4.24
C GLY A 75 0.30 13.00 -5.68
N GLN A 76 1.06 13.88 -6.33
CA GLN A 76 1.61 13.67 -7.66
C GLN A 76 2.44 12.37 -7.77
N GLU A 77 3.18 12.01 -6.72
CA GLU A 77 3.98 10.77 -6.66
C GLU A 77 3.16 9.52 -6.99
N ILE A 78 1.92 9.43 -6.48
CA ILE A 78 1.07 8.26 -6.72
C ILE A 78 0.59 8.22 -8.19
N LYS A 79 0.37 9.38 -8.81
CA LYS A 79 0.03 9.47 -10.23
C LYS A 79 1.18 8.96 -11.09
N GLU A 80 2.42 9.37 -10.78
CA GLU A 80 3.62 8.93 -11.49
C GLU A 80 3.83 7.41 -11.36
N LYS A 81 3.59 6.84 -10.18
CA LYS A 81 3.62 5.38 -9.96
C LYS A 81 2.56 4.65 -10.79
N LEU A 82 1.35 5.21 -10.91
CA LEU A 82 0.29 4.63 -11.74
C LEU A 82 0.62 4.63 -13.22
N GLU A 83 1.12 5.75 -13.76
CA GLU A 83 1.53 5.82 -15.16
C GLU A 83 2.70 4.87 -15.45
N SER A 84 3.64 4.74 -14.51
CA SER A 84 4.74 3.77 -14.62
C SER A 84 4.22 2.34 -14.72
N ILE A 85 3.22 1.96 -13.93
CA ILE A 85 2.64 0.62 -13.99
C ILE A 85 1.86 0.39 -15.29
N ARG A 86 1.09 1.37 -15.75
CA ARG A 86 0.35 1.25 -17.02
C ARG A 86 1.30 1.01 -18.18
N GLY A 87 2.40 1.77 -18.23
CA GLY A 87 3.45 1.54 -19.22
C GLY A 87 4.07 0.15 -19.15
N LEU A 88 4.16 -0.48 -17.97
CA LEU A 88 4.64 -1.86 -17.87
C LEU A 88 3.62 -2.87 -18.42
N ILE A 89 2.33 -2.70 -18.10
CA ILE A 89 1.26 -3.60 -18.57
C ILE A 89 1.10 -3.53 -20.10
N ASP A 90 1.17 -2.33 -20.68
CA ASP A 90 1.01 -2.12 -22.12
C ASP A 90 2.17 -2.72 -22.96
N ASN A 91 3.28 -3.11 -22.32
CA ASN A 91 4.43 -3.77 -22.96
C ASN A 91 4.41 -5.31 -22.82
N GLU A 92 3.41 -5.87 -22.13
CA GLU A 92 3.27 -7.31 -21.91
C GLU A 92 2.27 -8.00 -22.87
N ASP A 93 1.72 -7.26 -23.86
CA ASP A 93 0.84 -7.75 -24.93
C ASP A 93 1.54 -7.88 -26.31
#